data_AF-A0A930ENC1-F1
#
_entry.id   AF-A0A930ENC1-F1
#
_cell.length_a   1.000
_cell.length_b   1.000
_cell.length_c   1.000
_cell.angle_alpha   90.00
_cell.angle_beta   90.00
_cell.angle_gamma   90.00
#
_symmetry.space_group_name_H-M   'P 1'
#
loop_
_entity.id
_entity.type
_entity.pdbx_description
1 polymer ?
#
loop_
_entity_poly.entity_id
_entity_poly.type
_entity_poly.pdbx_seq_one_letter_code
_entity_poly.pdbx_strand_id
1 'polypeptide(L)'
;MSIKKRKKNTLSDLLRYMDLLDAGYAFEHISATYGIHAAHLKVLRSKYLQQGPVGLEKGKSIKADFALRKRIVLEVEKKHLLLHVASLKFGAAPQTICRWLKAYREEGLSALG
;
A
#
# COMPACT_ATOMS: atom_id res chain seq x y z
N MET A 1 -0.57 16.32 -20.71
CA MET A 1 -0.28 15.86 -19.34
C MET A 1 1.11 15.24 -19.31
N SER A 2 2.13 15.96 -18.81
CA SER A 2 3.50 15.46 -18.75
C SER A 2 3.66 14.43 -17.63
N ILE A 3 3.89 13.17 -17.99
CA ILE A 3 4.20 12.10 -17.05
C ILE A 3 5.62 12.36 -16.52
N LYS A 4 5.76 13.19 -15.49
CA LYS A 4 7.03 13.33 -14.76
C LYS A 4 7.37 11.95 -14.19
N LYS A 5 8.47 11.34 -14.70
CA LYS A 5 9.01 10.07 -14.18
C LYS A 5 9.14 10.19 -12.66
N ARG A 6 8.39 9.38 -11.91
CA ARG A 6 8.45 9.35 -10.45
C ARG A 6 9.83 8.88 -10.02
N LYS A 7 10.59 9.72 -9.32
CA LYS A 7 11.84 9.31 -8.68
C LYS A 7 11.51 8.20 -7.69
N LYS A 8 12.25 7.09 -7.75
CA LYS A 8 12.11 6.00 -6.78
C LYS A 8 12.80 6.46 -5.50
N ASN A 9 12.01 6.77 -4.48
CA ASN A 9 12.55 7.18 -3.19
C ASN A 9 12.87 5.93 -2.38
N THR A 10 14.10 5.87 -1.88
CA THR A 10 14.59 4.77 -1.02
C THR A 10 14.03 4.96 0.39
N LEU A 11 14.02 3.91 1.21
CA LEU A 11 13.59 4.00 2.62
C LEU A 11 14.34 5.12 3.37
N SER A 12 15.64 5.27 3.13
CA SER A 12 16.46 6.35 3.71
C SER A 12 15.99 7.75 3.31
N ASP A 13 15.52 7.94 2.06
CA ASP A 13 14.94 9.20 1.62
C ASP A 13 13.64 9.50 2.38
N LEU A 14 12.80 8.46 2.58
CA LEU A 14 11.53 8.61 3.29
C LEU A 14 11.74 8.95 4.76
N LEU A 15 12.72 8.33 5.42
CA LEU A 15 13.10 8.66 6.80
C LEU A 15 13.58 10.10 6.91
N ARG A 16 14.45 10.54 6.00
CA ARG A 16 14.90 11.93 5.95
C ARG A 16 13.74 12.91 5.79
N TYR A 17 12.70 12.57 5.05
CA TYR A 17 11.52 13.43 4.96
C TYR A 17 10.71 13.48 6.25
N MET A 18 10.66 12.39 7.02
CA MET A 18 10.04 12.43 8.35
C MET A 18 10.81 13.35 9.28
N ASP A 19 12.15 13.26 9.30
CA ASP A 19 12.99 14.15 10.11
C ASP A 19 12.80 15.62 9.73
N LEU A 20 12.67 15.93 8.44
CA LEU A 20 12.37 17.28 7.97
C LEU A 20 10.96 17.75 8.41
N LEU A 21 9.97 16.86 8.38
CA LEU A 21 8.64 17.18 8.90
C LEU A 21 8.67 17.43 10.41
N ASP A 22 9.47 16.66 11.16
CA ASP A 22 9.68 16.86 12.61
C ASP A 22 10.45 18.15 12.92
N ALA A 23 11.35 18.56 12.02
CA ALA A 23 12.04 19.86 12.09
C ALA A 23 11.15 21.06 11.66
N GLY A 24 9.87 20.82 11.32
CA GLY A 24 8.90 21.88 11.02
C GLY A 24 8.83 22.31 9.54
N TYR A 25 9.45 21.57 8.62
CA TYR A 25 9.36 21.89 7.19
C TYR A 25 7.96 21.59 6.64
N ALA A 26 7.46 22.48 5.78
CA ALA A 26 6.17 22.28 5.11
C ALA A 26 6.23 21.15 4.06
N PHE A 27 5.14 20.41 3.91
CA PHE A 27 4.99 19.36 2.89
C PHE A 27 5.29 19.86 1.47
N GLU A 28 4.83 21.08 1.14
CA GLU A 28 5.05 21.71 -0.17
C GLU A 28 6.53 21.99 -0.43
N HIS A 29 7.27 22.42 0.61
CA HIS A 29 8.71 22.65 0.52
C HIS A 29 9.47 21.35 0.24
N ILE A 30 9.15 20.27 0.97
CA ILE A 30 9.78 18.96 0.74
C ILE A 30 9.39 18.42 -0.65
N SER A 31 8.16 18.62 -1.08
CA SER A 31 7.67 18.21 -2.39
C SER A 31 8.41 18.90 -3.54
N ALA A 32 8.59 20.22 -3.44
CA ALA A 32 9.32 21.01 -4.44
C ALA A 32 10.82 20.63 -4.49
N THR A 33 11.46 20.49 -3.32
CA THR A 33 12.90 20.24 -3.22
C THR A 33 13.29 18.82 -3.63
N TYR A 34 12.52 17.82 -3.21
CA TYR A 34 12.89 16.41 -3.40
C TYR A 34 12.06 15.69 -4.47
N GLY A 35 11.05 16.35 -5.04
CA GLY A 35 10.23 15.81 -6.12
C GLY A 35 9.25 14.71 -5.69
N ILE A 36 8.97 14.56 -4.39
CA ILE A 36 7.92 13.68 -3.86
C ILE A 36 6.59 14.40 -3.86
N HIS A 37 5.51 13.77 -4.33
CA HIS A 37 4.21 14.42 -4.33
C HIS A 37 3.68 14.66 -2.90
N ALA A 38 3.25 15.88 -2.59
CA ALA A 38 2.79 16.26 -1.25
C ALA A 38 1.68 15.33 -0.69
N ALA A 39 0.72 14.91 -1.52
CA ALA A 39 -0.31 13.96 -1.09
C ALA A 39 0.27 12.59 -0.69
N HIS A 40 1.28 12.10 -1.42
CA HIS A 40 1.97 10.86 -1.07
C HIS A 40 2.77 11.02 0.23
N LEU A 41 3.42 12.17 0.43
CA LEU A 41 4.15 12.48 1.65
C LEU A 41 3.22 12.53 2.88
N LYS A 42 2.01 13.08 2.76
CA LYS A 42 0.99 13.05 3.83
C LYS A 42 0.61 11.62 4.22
N VAL A 43 0.34 10.76 3.24
CA VAL A 43 0.03 9.33 3.49
C VAL A 43 1.18 8.63 4.21
N LEU A 44 2.43 8.87 3.77
CA LEU A 44 3.61 8.31 4.40
C LEU A 44 3.76 8.79 5.84
N ARG A 45 3.52 10.08 6.11
CA ARG A 45 3.54 10.63 7.47
C ARG A 45 2.48 9.97 8.36
N SER A 46 1.25 9.80 7.88
CA SER A 46 0.21 9.09 8.64
C SER A 46 0.61 7.66 8.98
N LYS A 47 1.21 6.93 8.01
CA LYS A 47 1.71 5.57 8.25
C LYS A 47 2.86 5.54 9.25
N TYR A 48 3.79 6.48 9.13
CA TYR A 48 4.92 6.60 10.05
C TYR A 48 4.47 6.88 11.48
N LEU A 49 3.46 7.75 11.67
CA LEU A 49 2.89 8.01 12.99
C LEU A 49 2.17 6.79 13.59
N GLN A 50 1.58 5.93 12.76
CA GLN A 50 0.87 4.73 13.21
C GLN A 50 1.77 3.52 13.46
N GLN A 51 2.81 3.35 12.65
CA GLN A 51 3.59 2.10 12.54
C GLN A 51 5.11 2.32 12.65
N GLY A 52 5.55 3.57 12.85
CA GLY A 52 6.95 3.93 12.85
C GLY A 52 7.63 3.73 11.49
N PRO A 53 8.97 3.55 11.47
CA PRO A 53 9.76 3.31 10.26
C PRO A 53 9.24 2.16 9.39
N VAL A 54 8.66 1.12 9.99
CA VAL A 54 8.09 -0.04 9.29
C VAL A 54 6.95 0.36 8.35
N GLY A 55 6.19 1.41 8.71
CA GLY A 55 5.10 1.94 7.88
C GLY A 55 5.58 2.62 6.58
N LEU A 56 6.86 2.98 6.50
CA LEU A 56 7.50 3.55 5.31
C LEU A 56 8.12 2.50 4.41
N GLU A 57 8.31 1.28 4.91
CA GLU A 57 8.83 0.19 4.10
C GLU A 57 7.86 -0.13 2.98
N LYS A 58 8.41 -0.35 1.78
CA LYS A 58 7.61 -0.80 0.66
C LYS A 58 7.09 -2.18 1.00
N GLY A 59 5.78 -2.30 1.23
CA GLY A 59 5.14 -3.57 1.52
C GLY A 59 5.67 -4.64 0.57
N LYS A 60 6.27 -5.71 1.13
CA LYS A 60 6.74 -6.84 0.34
C LYS A 60 5.55 -7.25 -0.53
N SER A 61 5.74 -7.27 -1.84
CA SER A 61 4.74 -7.83 -2.73
C SER A 61 4.59 -9.27 -2.30
N ILE A 62 3.53 -9.58 -1.55
CA ILE A 62 3.22 -10.93 -1.16
C ILE A 62 3.10 -11.66 -2.49
N LYS A 63 4.01 -12.61 -2.75
CA LYS A 63 3.75 -13.65 -3.73
C LYS A 63 2.61 -14.44 -3.12
N ALA A 64 1.39 -13.94 -3.29
CA ALA A 64 0.21 -14.63 -2.85
C ALA A 64 0.12 -15.85 -3.75
N ASP A 65 0.65 -16.95 -3.22
CA ASP A 65 0.49 -18.26 -3.80
C ASP A 65 -1.02 -18.55 -3.95
N PHE A 66 -1.37 -19.38 -4.92
CA PHE A 66 -2.77 -19.73 -5.21
C PHE A 66 -3.55 -20.09 -3.94
N ALA A 67 -2.93 -20.82 -3.02
CA ALA A 67 -3.53 -21.20 -1.74
C ALA A 67 -3.90 -19.99 -0.87
N LEU A 68 -3.05 -18.96 -0.82
CA LEU A 68 -3.30 -17.74 -0.06
C LEU A 68 -4.42 -16.91 -0.71
N ARG A 69 -4.41 -16.76 -2.05
CA ARG A 69 -5.48 -16.06 -2.78
C ARG A 69 -6.83 -16.70 -2.56
N LYS A 70 -6.90 -18.03 -2.69
CA LYS A 70 -8.11 -18.83 -2.45
C LYS A 70 -8.63 -18.63 -1.03
N ARG A 71 -7.75 -18.67 -0.02
CA ARG A 71 -8.16 -18.48 1.39
C ARG A 71 -8.74 -17.09 1.63
N ILE A 72 -8.12 -16.05 1.10
CA ILE A 72 -8.58 -14.66 1.25
C ILE A 72 -9.95 -14.47 0.59
N VAL A 73 -10.10 -14.91 -0.66
CA VAL A 73 -11.36 -14.81 -1.42
C VAL A 73 -12.49 -15.55 -0.70
N LEU A 74 -12.25 -16.78 -0.25
CA LEU A 74 -13.27 -17.55 0.47
C LEU A 74 -13.65 -16.92 1.81
N GLU A 75 -12.68 -16.36 2.56
CA GLU A 75 -12.99 -15.67 3.82
C GLU A 75 -13.82 -14.41 3.58
N VAL A 76 -13.49 -13.61 2.57
CA VAL A 76 -14.27 -12.41 2.23
C VAL A 76 -15.66 -12.78 1.72
N GLU A 77 -15.76 -13.75 0.81
CA GLU A 77 -17.02 -14.04 0.13
C GLU A 77 -17.97 -14.94 0.93
N LYS A 78 -17.44 -15.90 1.70
CA LYS A 78 -18.27 -16.78 2.54
C LYS A 78 -18.50 -16.26 3.96
N LYS A 79 -17.54 -15.52 4.53
CA LYS A 79 -17.66 -14.99 5.91
C LYS A 79 -17.99 -13.49 5.93
N HIS A 80 -18.26 -12.89 4.76
CA HIS A 80 -18.56 -11.46 4.60
C HIS A 80 -17.54 -10.54 5.30
N LEU A 81 -16.27 -10.95 5.30
CA LEU A 81 -15.18 -10.20 5.91
C LEU A 81 -14.96 -8.89 5.15
N LEU A 82 -14.94 -7.78 5.87
CA LEU A 82 -14.63 -6.47 5.28
C LEU A 82 -13.22 -6.46 4.68
N LEU A 83 -13.07 -5.81 3.52
CA LEU A 83 -11.81 -5.74 2.77
C LEU A 83 -10.65 -5.18 3.61
N HIS A 84 -10.92 -4.19 4.48
CA HIS A 84 -9.89 -3.63 5.34
C HIS A 84 -9.40 -4.66 6.37
N VAL A 85 -10.31 -5.46 6.94
CA VAL A 85 -9.97 -6.51 7.91
C VAL A 85 -9.18 -7.62 7.23
N ALA A 86 -9.60 -8.03 6.03
CA ALA A 86 -8.86 -9.02 5.24
C ALA A 86 -7.46 -8.50 4.86
N SER A 87 -7.36 -7.21 4.52
CA SER A 87 -6.08 -6.57 4.21
C SER A 87 -5.13 -6.57 5.41
N LEU A 88 -5.64 -6.25 6.59
CA LEU A 88 -4.85 -6.31 7.83
C LEU A 88 -4.47 -7.75 8.19
N LYS A 89 -5.41 -8.70 8.07
CA LYS A 89 -5.21 -10.11 8.46
C LYS A 89 -4.21 -10.84 7.56
N PHE A 90 -4.24 -10.56 6.26
CA PHE A 90 -3.46 -11.31 5.27
C PHE A 90 -2.34 -10.49 4.62
N GLY A 91 -2.20 -9.20 4.97
CA GLY A 91 -1.20 -8.29 4.42
C GLY A 91 -1.39 -7.94 2.94
N ALA A 92 -2.46 -8.41 2.30
CA ALA A 92 -2.76 -8.13 0.90
C ALA A 92 -3.43 -6.75 0.79
N ALA A 93 -3.02 -5.92 -0.17
CA ALA A 93 -3.64 -4.61 -0.37
C ALA A 93 -5.13 -4.75 -0.75
N PRO A 94 -6.05 -3.89 -0.27
CA PRO A 94 -7.48 -4.03 -0.53
C PRO A 94 -7.83 -4.07 -2.02
N GLN A 95 -7.13 -3.26 -2.82
CA GLN A 95 -7.25 -3.25 -4.29
C GLN A 95 -6.89 -4.60 -4.93
N THR A 96 -5.89 -5.29 -4.39
CA THR A 96 -5.48 -6.63 -4.86
C THR A 96 -6.54 -7.66 -4.52
N ILE A 97 -7.10 -7.58 -3.32
CA ILE A 97 -8.21 -8.44 -2.87
C ILE A 97 -9.43 -8.21 -3.77
N CYS A 98 -9.80 -6.96 -4.04
CA CYS A 98 -10.89 -6.63 -4.98
C CYS A 98 -10.69 -7.27 -6.36
N ARG A 99 -9.46 -7.24 -6.90
CA ARG A 99 -9.15 -7.87 -8.18
C ARG A 99 -9.36 -9.38 -8.14
N TRP A 100 -8.92 -10.06 -7.06
CA TRP A 100 -9.14 -11.50 -6.90
C TRP A 100 -10.62 -11.86 -6.73
N LEU A 101 -11.40 -11.03 -6.02
CA LEU A 101 -12.84 -11.24 -5.89
C LEU A 101 -13.55 -11.12 -7.24
N LYS A 102 -13.19 -10.12 -8.06
CA LYS A 102 -13.73 -10.00 -9.42
C LYS A 102 -13.41 -11.24 -10.27
N ALA A 103 -12.14 -11.63 -10.33
CA ALA A 103 -11.73 -12.81 -11.08
C ALA A 103 -12.45 -14.09 -10.59
N TYR A 104 -12.61 -14.24 -9.27
CA TYR A 104 -13.36 -15.37 -8.70
C TYR A 104 -14.86 -15.35 -9.05
N ARG A 105 -15.49 -14.17 -9.12
CA ARG A 105 -16.91 -14.05 -9.49
C ARG A 105 -17.15 -14.29 -10.98
N GLU A 106 -16.18 -13.97 -11.82
CA GLU A 106 -16.28 -14.12 -13.29
C GLU A 106 -15.93 -15.54 -13.75
N GLU A 107 -14.83 -16.10 -13.24
CA GLU A 107 -14.21 -17.31 -13.76
C GLU A 107 -13.96 -18.40 -12.68
N GLY A 108 -14.42 -18.17 -11.45
CA GLY A 108 -14.29 -19.11 -10.34
C GLY A 108 -12.86 -19.25 -9.82
N LEU A 109 -12.57 -20.39 -9.18
CA LEU A 109 -11.25 -20.64 -8.57
C LEU A 109 -10.12 -20.71 -9.59
N SER A 110 -10.41 -21.10 -10.83
CA SER A 110 -9.42 -21.23 -11.92
C SER A 110 -8.72 -19.92 -12.23
N ALA A 111 -9.41 -18.79 -12.03
CA ALA A 111 -8.92 -17.43 -12.30
C ALA A 111 -7.89 -16.92 -11.29
N LEU A 112 -7.69 -17.64 -10.17
CA LEU A 112 -6.79 -17.24 -9.09
C LEU A 112 -5.36 -17.74 -9.30
N GLY A 113 -5.10 -18.52 -10.36
CA GLY A 113 -3.79 -19.03 -10.78
C GLY A 113 -2.71 -17.96 -10.95
#